data_AF-A0A965PGL4-F1
#
_entry.id   AF-A0A965PGL4-F1
#
_cell.length_a   1.000
_cell.length_b   1.000
_cell.length_c   1.000
_cell.angle_alpha   90.00
_cell.angle_beta   90.00
_cell.angle_gamma   90.00
#
_symmetry.space_group_name_H-M   'P 1'
#
loop_
_entity.id
_entity.type
_entity.pdbx_description
1 polymer ?
#
loop_
_entity_poly.entity_id
_entity_poly.type
_entity_poly.pdbx_seq_one_letter_code
_entity_poly.pdbx_strand_id
1 'polypeptide(L)'
;MLKVVSNLGGGGGGGPNYQGTWNASTNTPTLVSSVGTTNDYYIVSVAGSTNLNGETLWGVGDWVIFNGSTWQKIDGGDTGSFTTISVSSLATLANVNLTNTTAATATFATSSLLLIPEGYITVQIGGANKKIPYYGV
;
A
#
# COMPACT_ATOMS: atom_id res chain seq x y z
N MET A 1 -41.27 37.32 8.08
CA MET A 1 -40.39 37.75 6.97
C MET A 1 -39.51 36.57 6.60
N LEU A 2 -39.65 36.08 5.37
CA LEU A 2 -38.90 34.93 4.86
C LEU A 2 -37.42 35.31 4.74
N LYS A 3 -36.53 34.60 5.44
CA LYS A 3 -35.09 34.76 5.25
C LYS A 3 -34.74 34.06 3.93
N VAL A 4 -34.67 34.82 2.84
CA VAL A 4 -33.98 34.37 1.64
C VAL A 4 -32.51 34.24 2.03
N VAL A 5 -32.03 33.01 2.20
CA VAL A 5 -30.59 32.76 2.20
C VAL A 5 -30.19 32.82 0.74
N SER A 6 -29.59 33.94 0.33
CA SER A 6 -28.93 34.03 -0.96
C SER A 6 -27.84 32.96 -1.00
N ASN A 7 -28.02 32.01 -1.91
CA ASN A 7 -26.99 31.12 -2.41
C ASN A 7 -25.69 31.92 -2.60
N LEU A 8 -24.70 31.73 -1.74
CA LEU A 8 -23.35 32.26 -1.95
C LEU A 8 -22.71 31.39 -3.03
N GLY A 9 -23.06 31.70 -4.29
CA GLY A 9 -22.40 31.14 -5.45
C GLY A 9 -20.97 31.67 -5.54
N GLY A 10 -20.01 30.75 -5.52
CA GLY A 10 -18.74 30.84 -6.24
C GLY A 10 -17.71 31.85 -5.73
N GLY A 11 -16.76 31.38 -4.94
CA GLY A 11 -15.49 32.06 -4.68
C GLY A 11 -14.76 31.39 -3.52
N GLY A 12 -13.62 30.75 -3.81
CA GLY A 12 -12.93 29.80 -2.91
C GLY A 12 -12.72 30.31 -1.47
N GLY A 13 -13.17 29.50 -0.50
CA GLY A 13 -13.02 29.81 0.92
C GLY A 13 -13.78 28.89 1.88
N GLY A 14 -14.42 27.81 1.41
CA GLY A 14 -14.93 26.74 2.26
C GLY A 14 -13.90 25.63 2.35
N GLY A 15 -13.68 25.06 3.53
CA GLY A 15 -12.81 23.89 3.70
C GLY A 15 -13.35 22.65 2.96
N PRO A 16 -12.68 21.49 3.12
CA PRO A 16 -13.15 20.22 2.54
C PRO A 16 -14.56 19.85 3.02
N ASN A 17 -15.44 19.47 2.09
CA ASN A 17 -16.82 19.07 2.34
C ASN A 17 -16.96 17.54 2.27
N TYR A 18 -17.13 16.89 3.42
CA TYR A 18 -17.21 15.42 3.47
C TYR A 18 -18.55 14.92 2.94
N GLN A 19 -18.52 14.09 1.91
CA GLN A 19 -19.71 13.50 1.27
C GLN A 19 -19.96 12.03 1.66
N GLY A 20 -19.06 11.44 2.45
CA GLY A 20 -19.16 10.05 2.91
C GLY A 20 -18.05 9.16 2.36
N THR A 21 -18.28 7.85 2.38
CA THR A 21 -17.31 6.88 1.87
C THR A 21 -17.55 6.54 0.41
N TRP A 22 -16.47 6.19 -0.30
CA TRP A 22 -16.51 5.72 -1.68
C TRP A 22 -15.90 4.32 -1.80
N ASN A 23 -16.56 3.44 -2.55
CA ASN A 23 -16.02 2.14 -2.94
C ASN A 23 -15.34 2.30 -4.30
N ALA A 24 -14.00 2.29 -4.32
CA ALA A 24 -13.22 2.50 -5.53
C ALA A 24 -13.20 1.27 -6.46
N SER A 25 -13.62 0.10 -5.98
CA SER A 25 -13.77 -1.11 -6.81
C SER A 25 -15.05 -1.07 -7.64
N THR A 26 -16.16 -0.61 -7.05
CA THR A 26 -17.48 -0.56 -7.73
C THR A 26 -17.90 0.82 -8.20
N ASN A 27 -17.09 1.85 -7.95
CA ASN A 27 -17.42 3.27 -8.15
C ASN A 27 -18.76 3.65 -7.50
N THR A 28 -18.86 3.50 -6.19
CA THR A 28 -20.11 3.76 -5.44
C THR A 28 -19.86 4.66 -4.24
N PRO A 29 -20.46 5.87 -4.16
CA PRO A 29 -21.32 6.50 -5.17
C PRO A 29 -20.58 6.75 -6.50
N THR A 30 -21.34 6.89 -7.59
CA THR A 30 -20.74 7.08 -8.93
C THR A 30 -20.08 8.43 -9.05
N LEU A 31 -18.75 8.42 -9.17
CA LEU A 31 -17.95 9.58 -9.52
C LEU A 31 -17.61 9.51 -11.02
N VAL A 32 -17.66 10.66 -11.68
CA VAL A 32 -17.32 10.81 -13.11
C VAL A 32 -16.17 11.80 -13.21
N SER A 33 -15.18 11.49 -14.06
CA SER A 33 -14.03 12.36 -14.28
C SER A 33 -14.46 13.78 -14.64
N SER A 34 -13.81 14.76 -14.01
CA SER A 34 -14.08 16.19 -14.22
C SER A 34 -15.51 16.66 -13.92
N VAL A 35 -16.31 15.85 -13.22
CA VAL A 35 -17.67 16.22 -12.80
C VAL A 35 -17.77 16.08 -11.28
N GLY A 36 -18.05 17.20 -10.61
CA GLY A 36 -18.18 17.26 -9.16
C GLY A 36 -18.48 18.69 -8.68
N THR A 37 -18.63 18.86 -7.37
CA THR A 37 -18.76 20.16 -6.73
C THR A 37 -17.44 20.47 -6.02
N THR A 38 -16.92 21.69 -6.20
CA THR A 38 -15.65 22.10 -5.59
C THR A 38 -15.63 21.80 -4.08
N ASN A 39 -14.54 21.20 -3.62
CA ASN A 39 -14.26 20.78 -2.25
C ASN A 39 -15.03 19.57 -1.74
N ASP A 40 -15.95 18.98 -2.51
CA ASP A 40 -16.55 17.70 -2.15
C ASP A 40 -15.48 16.61 -2.13
N TYR A 41 -15.44 15.83 -1.04
CA TYR A 41 -14.54 14.69 -0.93
C TYR A 41 -15.21 13.47 -0.32
N TYR A 42 -14.66 12.30 -0.68
CA TYR A 42 -15.01 11.01 -0.11
C TYR A 42 -13.77 10.32 0.44
N ILE A 43 -13.96 9.43 1.42
CA ILE A 43 -12.91 8.54 1.93
C ILE A 43 -13.11 7.14 1.33
N VAL A 44 -12.06 6.54 0.79
CA VAL A 44 -12.10 5.21 0.20
C VAL A 44 -12.36 4.16 1.29
N SER A 45 -13.47 3.45 1.17
CA SER A 45 -13.85 2.35 2.07
C SER A 45 -13.42 0.98 1.57
N VAL A 46 -13.25 0.84 0.24
CA VAL A 46 -12.82 -0.40 -0.42
C VAL A 46 -11.83 -0.01 -1.51
N ALA A 47 -10.63 -0.57 -1.45
CA ALA A 47 -9.59 -0.36 -2.44
C ALA A 47 -10.06 -0.82 -3.83
N GLY A 48 -9.55 -0.18 -4.88
CA GLY A 48 -9.94 -0.52 -6.25
C GLY A 48 -9.27 0.34 -7.31
N SER A 49 -9.74 0.16 -8.55
CA SER A 49 -9.08 0.71 -9.74
C SER A 49 -9.97 1.55 -10.64
N THR A 50 -11.07 2.09 -10.12
CA THR A 50 -11.88 3.06 -10.87
C THR A 50 -11.02 4.24 -11.34
N ASN A 51 -11.04 4.51 -12.65
CA ASN A 51 -10.31 5.63 -13.22
C ASN A 51 -11.04 6.95 -12.97
N LEU A 52 -10.43 7.86 -12.22
CA LEU A 52 -10.86 9.25 -12.11
C LEU A 52 -9.69 10.16 -12.48
N ASN A 53 -9.85 10.90 -13.58
CA ASN A 53 -8.87 11.86 -14.06
C ASN A 53 -7.44 11.29 -14.23
N GLY A 54 -7.34 10.00 -14.57
CA GLY A 54 -6.07 9.29 -14.79
C GLY A 54 -5.54 8.55 -13.56
N GLU A 55 -6.12 8.76 -12.37
CA GLU A 55 -5.78 8.00 -11.17
C GLU A 55 -6.56 6.68 -11.12
N THR A 56 -5.87 5.57 -10.84
CA THR A 56 -6.43 4.21 -10.83
C THR A 56 -5.96 3.38 -9.63
N LEU A 57 -5.14 3.93 -8.73
CA LEU A 57 -4.65 3.25 -7.55
C LEU A 57 -5.28 3.87 -6.31
N TRP A 58 -6.34 3.25 -5.82
CA TRP A 58 -7.05 3.67 -4.62
C TRP A 58 -6.92 2.60 -3.53
N GLY A 59 -6.27 2.95 -2.44
CA GLY A 59 -6.21 2.20 -1.19
C GLY A 59 -7.33 2.60 -0.24
N VAL A 60 -7.67 1.70 0.69
CA VAL A 60 -8.60 2.03 1.78
C VAL A 60 -8.01 3.15 2.62
N GLY A 61 -8.81 4.17 2.91
CA GLY A 61 -8.39 5.36 3.66
C GLY A 61 -7.93 6.53 2.80
N ASP A 62 -7.67 6.33 1.50
CA ASP A 62 -7.40 7.42 0.57
C ASP A 62 -8.57 8.39 0.47
N TRP A 63 -8.30 9.65 0.14
CA TRP A 63 -9.33 10.65 -0.10
C TRP A 63 -9.39 10.96 -1.59
N VAL A 64 -10.61 11.09 -2.10
CA VAL A 64 -10.87 11.60 -3.45
C VAL A 64 -11.61 12.92 -3.31
N ILE A 65 -10.99 14.03 -3.73
CA ILE A 65 -11.51 15.40 -3.58
C ILE A 65 -11.65 16.08 -4.94
N PHE A 66 -12.74 16.80 -5.17
CA PHE A 66 -12.93 17.58 -6.39
C PHE A 66 -12.39 19.00 -6.22
N ASN A 67 -11.37 19.37 -7.00
CA ASN A 67 -10.75 20.71 -6.90
C ASN A 67 -11.51 21.82 -7.65
N GLY A 68 -12.68 21.49 -8.22
CA GLY A 68 -13.46 22.38 -9.08
C GLY A 68 -13.31 22.11 -10.58
N SER A 69 -12.32 21.30 -10.97
CA SER A 69 -12.08 20.89 -12.36
C SER A 69 -11.91 19.38 -12.50
N THR A 70 -11.22 18.74 -11.55
CA THR A 70 -10.87 17.31 -11.59
C THR A 70 -10.94 16.71 -10.19
N TRP A 71 -11.20 15.41 -10.13
CA TRP A 71 -10.95 14.61 -8.93
C TRP A 71 -9.44 14.45 -8.72
N GLN A 72 -9.00 14.63 -7.49
CA GLN A 72 -7.63 14.46 -7.05
C GLN A 72 -7.58 13.46 -5.91
N LYS A 73 -6.53 12.66 -5.91
CA LYS A 73 -6.22 11.75 -4.82
C LYS A 73 -5.40 12.47 -3.75
N ILE A 74 -5.70 12.19 -2.49
CA ILE A 74 -4.82 12.45 -1.36
C ILE A 74 -4.59 11.10 -0.69
N ASP A 75 -3.34 10.66 -0.57
CA ASP A 75 -3.01 9.38 0.03
C ASP A 75 -3.41 9.38 1.52
N GLY A 76 -4.26 8.43 1.89
CA GLY A 76 -4.56 8.13 3.28
C GLY A 76 -3.47 7.22 3.78
N GLY A 77 -2.74 7.66 4.83
CA GLY A 77 -1.55 6.97 5.36
C GLY A 77 -1.62 5.45 5.22
N ASP A 78 -0.76 4.93 4.33
CA ASP A 78 -0.88 3.57 3.83
C ASP A 78 -0.49 2.56 4.92
N THR A 79 -1.40 1.62 5.22
CA THR A 79 -1.05 0.35 5.88
C THR A 79 -1.29 -0.78 4.89
N GLY A 80 -0.55 -0.75 3.78
CA GLY A 80 -0.60 -1.75 2.73
C GLY A 80 -0.10 -3.11 3.21
N SER A 81 -0.91 -4.16 3.05
CA SER A 81 -0.42 -5.53 3.07
C SER A 81 0.18 -5.87 1.70
N PHE A 82 1.51 -5.84 1.59
CA PHE A 82 2.20 -6.22 0.36
C PHE A 82 2.26 -7.75 0.24
N THR A 83 1.69 -8.30 -0.84
CA THR A 83 1.75 -9.75 -1.13
C THR A 83 3.08 -10.17 -1.73
N THR A 84 3.74 -9.27 -2.47
CA THR A 84 5.07 -9.50 -3.06
C THR A 84 5.89 -8.20 -2.98
N ILE A 85 7.10 -8.29 -2.44
CA ILE A 85 8.07 -7.19 -2.41
C ILE A 85 9.29 -7.63 -3.24
N SER A 86 9.51 -6.97 -4.38
CA SER A 86 10.70 -7.19 -5.21
C SER A 86 11.80 -6.22 -4.81
N VAL A 87 12.86 -6.72 -4.17
CA VAL A 87 14.02 -5.91 -3.77
C VAL A 87 15.18 -6.19 -4.74
N SER A 88 15.49 -5.23 -5.62
CA SER A 88 16.52 -5.40 -6.66
C SER A 88 17.91 -4.89 -6.24
N SER A 89 17.98 -3.97 -5.27
CA SER A 89 19.23 -3.59 -4.60
C SER A 89 18.92 -2.87 -3.28
N LEU A 90 19.52 -3.34 -2.18
CA LEU A 90 19.54 -2.67 -0.88
C LEU A 90 20.63 -3.32 -0.01
N ALA A 91 21.49 -2.53 0.62
CA ALA A 91 22.65 -3.04 1.37
C ALA A 91 22.27 -3.64 2.74
N THR A 92 21.12 -3.25 3.30
CA THR A 92 20.59 -3.78 4.57
C THR A 92 19.06 -3.66 4.60
N LEU A 93 18.37 -4.72 5.00
CA LEU A 93 17.00 -4.64 5.48
C LEU A 93 17.05 -4.86 7.00
N ALA A 94 16.77 -3.82 7.77
CA ALA A 94 16.63 -3.93 9.22
C ALA A 94 15.22 -4.45 9.57
N ASN A 95 15.09 -5.17 10.68
CA ASN A 95 13.80 -5.57 11.26
C ASN A 95 12.94 -6.53 10.40
N VAL A 96 13.55 -7.33 9.51
CA VAL A 96 12.81 -8.34 8.72
C VAL A 96 12.40 -9.51 9.62
N ASN A 97 11.09 -9.79 9.70
CA ASN A 97 10.57 -11.00 10.32
C ASN A 97 10.30 -12.05 9.24
N LEU A 98 11.20 -13.03 9.10
CA LEU A 98 11.04 -14.15 8.17
C LEU A 98 10.36 -15.32 8.89
N THR A 99 9.06 -15.51 8.66
CA THR A 99 8.25 -16.58 9.29
C THR A 99 8.14 -17.85 8.42
N ASN A 100 8.71 -17.85 7.22
CA ASN A 100 8.75 -19.01 6.35
C ASN A 100 9.75 -20.04 6.89
N THR A 101 9.27 -20.98 7.69
CA THR A 101 9.98 -22.20 8.04
C THR A 101 9.48 -23.32 7.11
N THR A 102 10.29 -23.75 6.16
CA THR A 102 10.05 -25.01 5.46
C THR A 102 10.58 -26.17 6.31
N ALA A 103 9.87 -27.29 6.36
CA ALA A 103 10.37 -28.54 6.92
C ALA A 103 11.48 -29.19 6.06
N ALA A 104 12.11 -28.41 5.17
CA ALA A 104 13.16 -28.87 4.30
C ALA A 104 14.42 -29.12 5.14
N THR A 105 14.62 -30.38 5.53
CA THR A 105 15.89 -30.82 6.07
C THR A 105 16.90 -30.90 4.93
N ALA A 106 18.02 -30.18 5.05
CA ALA A 106 19.18 -30.44 4.21
C ALA A 106 19.76 -31.81 4.60
N THR A 107 19.31 -32.87 3.94
CA THR A 107 19.86 -34.21 4.15
C THR A 107 21.12 -34.32 3.30
N PHE A 108 22.29 -34.42 3.93
CA PHE A 108 23.53 -34.67 3.19
C PHE A 108 23.44 -36.03 2.50
N ALA A 109 23.79 -36.08 1.21
CA ALA A 109 23.70 -37.28 0.40
C ALA A 109 24.62 -38.42 0.91
N THR A 110 25.68 -38.09 1.64
CA THR A 110 26.59 -39.05 2.27
C THR A 110 26.95 -38.60 3.69
N SER A 111 26.72 -39.48 4.68
CA SER A 111 26.93 -39.20 6.11
C SER A 111 28.39 -39.32 6.57
N SER A 112 29.35 -39.50 5.65
CA SER A 112 30.61 -40.18 5.99
C SER A 112 31.87 -39.40 5.65
N LEU A 113 31.96 -38.13 6.05
CA LEU A 113 33.18 -37.45 6.50
C LEU A 113 32.83 -36.03 7.00
N LEU A 114 33.66 -35.46 7.87
CA LEU A 114 33.56 -34.07 8.29
C LEU A 114 33.74 -33.17 7.06
N LEU A 115 32.64 -32.69 6.51
CA LEU A 115 32.63 -31.76 5.39
C LEU A 115 33.18 -30.42 5.89
N ILE A 116 34.40 -30.05 5.46
CA ILE A 116 34.97 -28.72 5.72
C ILE A 116 34.24 -27.74 4.79
N PRO A 117 33.41 -26.82 5.31
CA PRO A 117 32.73 -25.85 4.47
C PRO A 117 33.73 -24.86 3.86
N GLU A 118 33.47 -24.45 2.62
CA GLU A 118 34.24 -23.39 1.95
C GLU A 118 34.01 -22.04 2.65
N GLY A 119 32.81 -21.85 3.22
CA GLY A 119 32.48 -20.71 4.04
C GLY A 119 31.11 -20.82 4.69
N TYR A 120 30.62 -19.71 5.24
CA TYR A 120 29.26 -19.62 5.78
C TYR A 120 28.61 -18.28 5.45
N ILE A 121 27.29 -18.31 5.36
CA ILE A 121 26.44 -17.12 5.37
C ILE A 121 25.91 -16.94 6.80
N THR A 122 25.86 -15.70 7.29
CA THR A 122 25.21 -15.38 8.57
C THR A 122 23.82 -14.85 8.32
N VAL A 123 22.81 -15.44 8.96
CA VAL A 123 21.41 -14.98 8.91
C VAL A 123 20.88 -14.78 10.32
N GLN A 124 19.97 -13.81 10.53
CA GLN A 124 19.24 -13.71 11.80
C GLN A 124 17.97 -14.55 11.73
N ILE A 125 17.83 -15.53 12.62
CA ILE A 125 16.63 -16.36 12.77
C ILE A 125 16.22 -16.33 14.23
N GLY A 126 15.03 -15.78 14.52
CA GLY A 126 14.53 -15.60 15.88
C GLY A 126 15.40 -14.67 16.73
N GLY A 127 15.96 -13.60 16.14
CA GLY A 127 16.82 -12.64 16.84
C GLY A 127 18.25 -13.13 17.13
N ALA A 128 18.61 -14.34 16.71
CA ALA A 128 19.96 -14.89 16.87
C ALA A 128 20.66 -15.04 15.52
N ASN A 129 21.95 -14.69 15.48
CA ASN A 129 22.82 -14.95 14.32
C ASN A 129 23.05 -16.46 14.19
N LYS A 130 22.65 -17.04 13.06
CA LYS A 130 22.92 -18.43 12.68
C LYS A 130 23.87 -18.45 11.48
N LYS A 131 24.84 -19.38 11.51
CA LYS A 131 25.76 -19.64 10.41
C LYS A 131 25.23 -20.79 9.56
N ILE A 132 25.07 -20.57 8.26
CA ILE A 132 24.69 -21.58 7.28
C ILE A 132 25.92 -21.88 6.42
N PRO A 133 26.53 -23.09 6.54
CA PRO A 133 27.71 -23.45 5.75
C PRO A 133 27.37 -23.66 4.26
N TYR A 134 28.30 -23.32 3.37
CA TYR A 134 28.26 -23.69 1.93
C TYR A 134 29.54 -24.43 1.52
N TYR A 135 29.44 -25.22 0.45
CA TYR A 135 30.50 -26.09 -0.06
C TYR A 135 30.77 -25.75 -1.53
N GLY A 136 32.04 -25.83 -1.94
CA GLY A 136 32.43 -25.68 -3.34
C GLY A 136 31.90 -26.81 -4.20
N VAL A 137 31.75 -26.54 -5.49
CA VAL A 137 31.34 -27.53 -6.52
C VAL A 137 32.50 -28.40 -6.99
#